data_AF-A0A533WSD1-F1
#
_entry.id   AF-A0A533WSD1-F1
#
_cell.length_a   1.000
_cell.length_b   1.000
_cell.length_c   1.000
_cell.angle_alpha   90.00
_cell.angle_beta   90.00
_cell.angle_gamma   90.00
#
_symmetry.space_group_name_H-M   'P 1'
#
loop_
_entity.id
_entity.type
_entity.pdbx_description
1 polymer ?
#
loop_
_entity_poly.entity_id
_entity_poly.type
_entity_poly.pdbx_seq_one_letter_code
_entity_poly.pdbx_strand_id
1 'polypeptide(L)'
;LILSARLNYVHKSSMEVEVMIEAENLEDGIKVRTGTAYVTVVALDKNGRPTEVPQVASKTADDKKRFKEGASRMQLRLKEAGKI
;
A
#
# COMPACT_ATOMS: atom_id res chain seq x y z
N LEU A 1 -12.90 -0.19 15.32
CA LEU A 1 -12.33 -0.48 13.98
C LEU A 1 -10.88 -0.89 14.16
N ILE A 2 -10.45 -1.94 13.49
CA ILE A 2 -9.05 -2.39 13.41
C ILE A 2 -8.55 -2.05 12.02
N LEU A 3 -7.34 -1.47 11.93
CA LEU A 3 -6.68 -1.17 10.66
C LEU A 3 -5.36 -1.94 10.59
N SER A 4 -5.26 -2.82 9.59
CA SER A 4 -4.05 -3.57 9.30
C SER A 4 -3.42 -3.03 8.03
N ALA A 5 -2.18 -2.55 8.11
CA ALA A 5 -1.47 -1.95 7.00
C ALA A 5 -0.33 -2.87 6.50
N ARG A 6 -0.15 -2.94 5.19
CA ARG A 6 0.89 -3.73 4.54
C ARG A 6 1.51 -2.98 3.37
N LEU A 7 2.84 -2.94 3.32
CA LEU A 7 3.59 -2.45 2.16
C LEU A 7 3.52 -3.49 1.03
N ASN A 8 2.95 -3.12 -0.11
CA ASN A 8 2.79 -4.02 -1.26
C ASN A 8 3.76 -3.73 -2.39
N TYR A 9 4.10 -2.46 -2.60
CA TYR A 9 4.95 -2.05 -3.71
C TYR A 9 5.83 -0.87 -3.34
N VAL A 10 7.07 -0.89 -3.83
CA VAL A 10 8.04 0.19 -3.70
C VAL A 10 8.47 0.58 -5.10
N HIS A 11 8.39 1.87 -5.41
CA HIS A 11 8.99 2.43 -6.62
C HIS A 11 10.40 2.95 -6.31
N LYS A 12 10.65 4.25 -6.50
CA LYS A 12 11.91 4.90 -6.11
C LYS A 12 11.82 5.54 -4.73
N SER A 13 10.95 6.55 -4.61
CA SER A 13 10.68 7.27 -3.36
C SER A 13 9.24 7.12 -2.86
N SER A 14 8.36 6.52 -3.68
CA SER A 14 6.97 6.28 -3.34
C SER A 14 6.70 4.80 -3.07
N MET A 15 5.75 4.56 -2.17
CA MET A 15 5.38 3.26 -1.67
C MET A 15 3.85 3.14 -1.70
N GLU A 16 3.36 1.97 -2.09
CA GLU A 16 1.95 1.62 -1.95
C GLU A 16 1.73 0.82 -0.68
N VAL A 17 0.83 1.31 0.17
CA VAL A 17 0.38 0.62 1.38
C VAL A 17 -1.09 0.22 1.20
N GLU A 18 -1.37 -1.07 1.36
CA GLU A 18 -2.73 -1.57 1.50
C GLU A 18 -3.16 -1.48 2.96
N VAL A 19 -4.35 -0.94 3.18
CA VAL A 19 -4.98 -0.83 4.49
C VAL A 19 -6.26 -1.66 4.48
N MET A 20 -6.25 -2.77 5.21
CA MET A 20 -7.42 -3.59 5.46
C MET A 20 -8.14 -3.07 6.70
N ILE A 21 -9.44 -2.84 6.58
CA ILE A 21 -10.28 -2.28 7.64
C ILE A 21 -11.27 -3.33 8.10
N GLU A 22 -11.32 -3.58 9.41
CA GLU A 22 -12.24 -4.52 10.04
C GLU A 22 -13.05 -3.81 11.13
N ALA A 23 -14.34 -4.11 11.20
CA ALA A 23 -15.19 -3.81 12.33
C ALA A 23 -15.28 -5.04 13.23
N GLU A 24 -15.17 -4.84 14.53
CA GLU A 24 -15.30 -5.89 15.53
C GLU A 24 -16.50 -5.58 16.41
N ASN A 25 -17.39 -6.56 16.57
CA ASN A 25 -18.39 -6.52 17.62
C ASN A 25 -17.71 -6.91 18.95
N LEU A 26 -17.78 -6.04 19.95
CA LEU A 26 -17.08 -6.23 21.22
C LEU A 26 -17.76 -7.26 22.14
N GLU A 27 -19.03 -7.58 21.92
CA GLU A 27 -19.76 -8.55 22.74
C GLU A 27 -19.39 -10.00 22.41
N ASP A 28 -19.30 -10.33 21.11
CA ASP A 28 -19.04 -11.68 20.62
C ASP A 28 -17.66 -11.85 19.96
N GLY A 29 -16.92 -10.76 19.75
CA GLY A 29 -15.59 -10.76 19.13
C GLY A 29 -15.59 -10.98 17.62
N ILE A 30 -16.76 -10.97 16.96
CA ILE A 30 -16.86 -11.22 15.52
C ILE A 30 -16.27 -10.04 14.75
N LYS A 31 -15.35 -10.34 13.83
CA LYS A 31 -14.71 -9.38 12.93
C LYS A 31 -15.25 -9.49 11.52
N VAL A 32 -15.61 -8.36 10.93
CA VAL A 32 -16.07 -8.24 9.54
C VAL A 32 -15.19 -7.24 8.81
N ARG A 33 -14.64 -7.64 7.66
CA ARG A 33 -13.91 -6.73 6.77
C ARG A 33 -14.88 -5.72 6.18
N THR A 34 -14.67 -4.44 6.48
CA THR A 34 -15.52 -3.34 6.01
C THR A 34 -14.99 -2.69 4.75
N GLY A 35 -13.69 -2.78 4.51
CA GLY A 35 -13.10 -2.16 3.34
C GLY A 35 -11.62 -2.43 3.17
N THR A 36 -11.11 -1.95 2.04
CA THR A 36 -9.68 -1.95 1.74
C THR A 36 -9.34 -0.72 0.95
N ALA A 37 -8.29 -0.03 1.39
CA ALA A 37 -7.77 1.15 0.73
C ALA A 37 -6.33 0.89 0.27
N TYR A 38 -5.96 1.50 -0.84
CA TYR A 38 -4.57 1.54 -1.30
C TYR A 38 -4.12 3.00 -1.26
N VAL A 39 -3.12 3.28 -0.43
CA VAL A 39 -2.59 4.64 -0.25
C VAL A 39 -1.17 4.71 -0.80
N THR A 40 -0.84 5.84 -1.43
CA THR A 40 0.53 6.13 -1.86
C THR A 40 1.18 7.03 -0.83
N VAL A 41 2.29 6.59 -0.26
CA VAL A 41 3.13 7.39 0.65
C VAL A 41 4.48 7.69 -0.02
N VAL A 42 5.08 8.83 0.31
CA VAL A 42 6.35 9.28 -0.28
C VAL A 42 7.34 9.54 0.85
N ALA A 43 8.52 8.92 0.77
CA ALA A 43 9.60 9.20 1.70
C ALA A 43 10.25 10.54 1.36
N LEU A 44 10.46 11.37 2.38
CA LEU A 44 11.09 12.68 2.25
C LEU A 44 12.38 12.73 3.07
N ASP A 45 13.39 13.44 2.58
CA ASP A 45 14.59 13.78 3.33
C ASP A 45 14.34 14.92 4.34
N LYS A 46 15.38 15.30 5.08
CA LYS A 46 15.33 16.41 6.05
C LYS A 46 14.96 17.78 5.45
N ASN A 47 15.05 17.94 4.13
CA ASN A 47 14.72 19.16 3.41
C ASN A 47 13.33 19.07 2.73
N GLY A 48 12.56 18.01 2.99
CA GLY A 48 11.26 17.77 2.38
C GLY A 48 11.31 17.30 0.93
N ARG A 49 12.46 16.83 0.44
CA ARG A 49 12.62 16.33 -0.94
C ARG A 49 12.44 14.82 -1.00
N PRO A 50 11.79 14.26 -2.04
CA PRO A 50 11.66 12.82 -2.18
C PRO A 50 13.01 12.08 -2.11
N THR A 51 13.10 11.07 -1.26
CA THR A 51 14.31 10.27 -1.05
C THR A 51 14.08 8.80 -1.41
N GLU A 52 15.12 8.12 -1.86
CA GLU A 52 15.04 6.71 -2.24
C GLU A 52 14.79 5.82 -1.03
N VAL A 53 13.98 4.78 -1.22
CA VAL A 53 13.65 3.79 -0.18
C VAL A 53 14.08 2.39 -0.60
N PRO A 54 14.46 1.52 0.36
CA PRO A 54 14.76 0.13 0.07
C PRO A 54 13.58 -0.61 -0.56
N GLN A 55 13.88 -1.48 -1.53
CA GLN A 55 12.87 -2.33 -2.15
C GLN A 55 12.26 -3.30 -1.13
N VAL A 56 10.94 -3.53 -1.22
CA VAL A 56 10.26 -4.51 -0.37
C VAL A 56 10.60 -5.93 -0.85
N ALA A 57 11.08 -6.77 0.06
CA ALA A 57 11.40 -8.15 -0.25
C ALA A 57 10.12 -8.94 -0.56
N SER A 58 9.99 -9.40 -1.82
CA SER A 58 8.89 -10.28 -2.23
C SER A 58 9.31 -11.75 -2.13
N LYS A 59 9.07 -12.37 -0.97
CA LYS A 59 9.58 -13.71 -0.67
C LYS A 59 8.64 -14.80 -1.14
N THR A 60 7.33 -14.63 -0.93
CA THR A 60 6.30 -15.60 -1.28
C THR A 60 5.71 -15.34 -2.68
N ALA A 61 5.00 -16.32 -3.23
CA ALA A 61 4.26 -16.15 -4.48
C ALA A 61 3.20 -15.04 -4.35
N ASP A 62 2.53 -14.95 -3.20
CA ASP A 62 1.57 -13.90 -2.88
C ASP A 62 2.23 -12.53 -2.80
N ASP A 63 3.42 -12.42 -2.23
CA ASP A 63 4.17 -11.16 -2.20
C ASP A 63 4.48 -10.68 -3.62
N LYS A 64 4.96 -11.59 -4.49
CA LYS A 64 5.27 -11.28 -5.89
C LYS A 64 4.02 -10.84 -6.66
N LYS A 65 2.89 -11.51 -6.42
CA LYS A 65 1.60 -11.14 -7.01
C LYS A 65 1.17 -9.74 -6.58
N ARG A 66 1.18 -9.47 -5.27
CA ARG A 66 0.83 -8.14 -4.71
C ARG A 66 1.75 -7.04 -5.21
N PHE A 67 3.05 -7.33 -5.34
CA PHE A 67 4.02 -6.40 -5.90
C PHE A 67 3.70 -6.03 -7.35
N LYS A 68 3.37 -7.03 -8.19
CA LYS A 68 2.95 -6.81 -9.58
C LYS A 68 1.66 -5.99 -9.65
N GLU A 69 0.67 -6.33 -8.83
CA GLU A 69 -0.60 -5.59 -8.78
C GLU A 69 -0.43 -4.15 -8.32
N GLY A 70 0.44 -3.89 -7.34
CA GLY A 70 0.76 -2.54 -6.87
C GLY A 70 1.48 -1.71 -7.94
N ALA A 71 2.38 -2.32 -8.71
CA ALA A 71 2.97 -1.68 -9.88
C ALA A 71 1.90 -1.30 -10.92
N SER A 72 0.94 -2.19 -11.20
CA SER A 72 -0.18 -1.91 -12.12
C SER A 72 -1.08 -0.78 -11.62
N ARG A 73 -1.43 -0.76 -10.33
CA ARG A 73 -2.22 0.33 -9.73
C ARG A 73 -1.50 1.67 -9.82
N MET A 74 -0.18 1.69 -9.59
CA MET A 74 0.62 2.91 -9.80
C MET A 74 0.56 3.41 -11.24
N GLN A 75 0.71 2.52 -12.24
CA GLN A 75 0.63 2.91 -13.65
C GLN A 75 -0.73 3.51 -14.00
N LEU A 76 -1.82 2.89 -13.52
CA LEU A 76 -3.17 3.43 -13.72
C LEU A 76 -3.30 4.84 -13.12
N ARG A 77 -2.86 5.03 -11.87
CA ARG A 77 -2.91 6.33 -11.19
C ARG A 77 -2.09 7.41 -11.92
N LEU A 78 -0.94 7.05 -12.50
CA LEU A 78 -0.12 8.00 -13.27
C LEU A 78 -0.81 8.40 -14.59
N LYS A 79 -1.43 7.43 -15.27
CA LYS A 79 -2.22 7.66 -16.48
C LYS A 79 -3.42 8.57 -16.20
N GLU A 80 -4.18 8.29 -15.15
CA GLU A 80 -5.33 9.12 -14.71
C GLU A 80 -4.90 10.55 -14.34
N ALA A 81 -3.68 10.71 -13.81
CA ALA A 81 -3.11 12.02 -13.50
C ALA A 81 -2.44 12.72 -14.70
N GLY A 82 -2.47 12.13 -15.90
CA GLY A 82 -1.86 12.68 -17.12
C GLY A 82 -0.34 12.80 -17.05
N LYS A 83 0.33 11.99 -16.22
CA LYS A 83 1.79 12.01 -16.05
C LYS A 83 2.52 11.05 -17.00
N ILE A 84 1.78 10.15 -17.63
CA ILE A 84 2.19 9.21 -18.69
C ILE A 84 1.02 8.95 -19.63
#